data_AF-A0A2E6Q3C7-F1
#
_entry.id   AF-A0A2E6Q3C7-F1
#
_cell.length_a   1.000
_cell.length_b   1.000
_cell.length_c   1.000
_cell.angle_alpha   90.00
_cell.angle_beta   90.00
_cell.angle_gamma   90.00
#
_symmetry.space_group_name_H-M   'P 1'
#
loop_
_entity.id
_entity.type
_entity.pdbx_description
1 polymer ?
#
loop_
_entity_poly.entity_id
_entity_poly.type
_entity_poly.pdbx_seq_one_letter_code
_entity_poly.pdbx_strand_id
1 'polypeptide(L)'
;MKIEVTDKNVIRAKATELGFDQVGFTGIELPEETGRDLEAYLEQGHHGEMAWLEGKADRRRSPNALWSDAKTVIVLGVNYGPQEDPLEEMKRFADDGRAMISAYARNNDYHDVIKKRLKALARWLQAESGEDVKVFVDTAPVMEKPLAQQAGLGWQGKHTNLVSQDYGSWLFLGEIYTTLDLEPDPPEINHCGSCTKCLDICPTSAFTAPHQIDARRCISYLSIEHKGPIPEEFRKAMGNRIYGCDDCLSVCPWNKFAQKTEEPAFLPREELIGPKLAELAELDDAAFRQMFSKTAIKRIGRNRFLRNVMIAIGNSGDPDLWKSAAARLDDESELVREAATWALRELANTASANPDRAPADAGRPYPNSSYVPDLVG
;
A
#
# COMPACT_ATOMS: atom_id res chain seq x y z
N MET A 1 -13.66 0.15 -43.94
CA MET A 1 -14.58 0.82 -43.00
C MET A 1 -13.70 1.30 -41.85
N LYS A 2 -13.44 2.60 -41.73
CA LYS A 2 -12.68 3.11 -40.57
C LYS A 2 -13.61 2.95 -39.37
N ILE A 3 -13.24 2.07 -38.45
CA ILE A 3 -13.94 1.96 -37.18
C ILE A 3 -13.72 3.30 -36.47
N GLU A 4 -14.79 4.03 -36.18
CA GLU A 4 -14.68 5.29 -35.46
C GLU A 4 -14.28 4.99 -34.02
N VAL A 5 -13.22 5.65 -33.52
CA VAL A 5 -12.69 5.49 -32.15
C VAL A 5 -13.69 5.86 -31.07
N THR A 6 -14.79 6.50 -31.45
CA THR A 6 -15.96 6.78 -30.61
C THR A 6 -16.64 5.51 -30.13
N ASP A 7 -16.40 4.34 -30.75
CA ASP A 7 -16.84 3.06 -30.23
C ASP A 7 -15.96 2.62 -29.04
N LYS A 8 -16.51 2.76 -27.82
CA LYS A 8 -15.89 2.35 -26.56
C LYS A 8 -15.38 0.90 -26.59
N ASN A 9 -16.01 -0.01 -27.33
CA ASN A 9 -15.59 -1.42 -27.37
C ASN A 9 -14.24 -1.61 -28.05
N VAL A 10 -13.88 -0.74 -28.99
CA VAL A 10 -12.59 -0.77 -29.68
C VAL A 10 -11.48 -0.35 -28.71
N ILE A 11 -11.76 0.69 -27.92
CA ILE A 11 -10.85 1.16 -26.87
C ILE A 11 -10.68 0.07 -25.80
N ARG A 12 -11.77 -0.58 -25.36
CA ARG A 12 -11.70 -1.71 -24.42
C ARG A 12 -10.85 -2.85 -24.97
N ALA A 13 -11.10 -3.28 -26.21
CA ALA A 13 -10.33 -4.34 -26.84
C ALA A 13 -8.84 -3.99 -26.92
N LYS A 14 -8.50 -2.74 -27.26
CA LYS A 14 -7.10 -2.29 -27.30
C LYS A 14 -6.46 -2.24 -25.92
N ALA A 15 -7.19 -1.79 -24.90
CA ALA A 15 -6.71 -1.77 -23.54
C ALA A 15 -6.46 -3.19 -23.01
N THR A 16 -7.34 -4.14 -23.30
CA THR A 16 -7.14 -5.56 -22.97
C THR A 16 -5.91 -6.14 -23.66
N GLU A 17 -5.68 -5.84 -24.95
CA GLU A 17 -4.46 -6.24 -25.67
C GLU A 17 -3.18 -5.71 -24.98
N LEU A 18 -3.26 -4.53 -24.37
CA LEU A 18 -2.16 -3.90 -23.64
C LEU A 18 -2.03 -4.39 -22.19
N GLY A 19 -2.88 -5.32 -21.75
CA GLY A 19 -2.86 -5.93 -20.43
C GLY A 19 -3.60 -5.13 -19.36
N PHE A 20 -4.68 -4.43 -19.72
CA PHE A 20 -5.64 -3.90 -18.74
C PHE A 20 -6.80 -4.87 -18.56
N ASP A 21 -7.10 -5.19 -17.30
CA ASP A 21 -8.10 -6.19 -16.90
C ASP A 21 -9.51 -5.59 -16.77
N GLN A 22 -9.58 -4.27 -16.53
CA GLN A 22 -10.82 -3.51 -16.52
C GLN A 22 -10.66 -2.16 -17.20
N VAL A 23 -11.75 -1.71 -17.82
CA VAL A 23 -11.81 -0.45 -18.57
C VAL A 23 -13.21 0.14 -18.41
N GLY A 24 -13.28 1.36 -17.90
CA GLY A 24 -14.51 2.12 -17.75
C GLY A 24 -14.33 3.55 -18.23
N PHE A 25 -15.45 4.20 -18.52
CA PHE A 25 -15.49 5.56 -19.06
C PHE A 25 -16.35 6.43 -18.15
N THR A 26 -15.88 7.61 -17.82
CA THR A 26 -16.66 8.58 -17.05
C THR A 26 -16.41 10.01 -17.49
N GLY A 27 -17.27 10.93 -17.08
CA GLY A 27 -17.10 12.36 -17.33
C GLY A 27 -16.00 12.97 -16.45
N ILE A 28 -15.88 14.30 -16.52
CA ILE A 28 -14.91 15.07 -15.72
C ILE A 28 -15.47 15.67 -14.43
N GLU A 29 -16.75 15.45 -14.15
CA GLU A 29 -17.42 15.92 -12.94
C GLU A 29 -17.53 14.77 -11.95
N LEU A 30 -16.98 14.97 -10.75
CA LEU A 30 -17.16 14.07 -9.60
C LEU A 30 -18.32 14.56 -8.73
N PRO A 31 -18.97 13.67 -7.96
CA PRO A 31 -19.97 14.08 -6.97
C PRO A 31 -19.39 15.08 -5.95
N GLU A 32 -20.17 16.09 -5.58
CA GLU A 32 -19.75 17.17 -4.67
C GLU A 32 -19.26 16.65 -3.32
N GLU A 33 -19.83 15.55 -2.82
CA GLU A 33 -19.38 14.87 -1.61
C GLU A 33 -17.89 14.48 -1.66
N THR A 34 -17.35 14.14 -2.84
CA THR A 34 -15.95 13.74 -2.98
C THR A 34 -15.00 14.88 -2.58
N GLY A 35 -15.34 16.11 -2.97
CA GLY A 35 -14.58 17.30 -2.59
C GLY A 35 -14.73 17.64 -1.11
N ARG A 36 -15.95 17.52 -0.56
CA ARG A 36 -16.22 17.77 0.86
C ARG A 36 -15.52 16.77 1.77
N ASP A 37 -15.48 15.49 1.39
CA ASP A 37 -14.82 14.44 2.17
C ASP A 37 -13.29 14.63 2.17
N LEU A 38 -12.71 15.05 1.03
CA LEU A 38 -11.29 15.43 0.97
C LEU A 38 -10.99 16.61 1.90
N GLU A 39 -11.83 17.64 1.89
CA GLU A 39 -11.67 18.81 2.76
C GLU A 39 -11.75 18.42 4.24
N ALA A 40 -12.77 17.64 4.63
CA ALA A 40 -12.90 17.14 5.99
C ALA A 40 -11.69 16.28 6.43
N TYR A 41 -11.15 15.43 5.54
CA TYR A 41 -9.95 14.64 5.79
C TYR A 41 -8.69 15.51 6.00
N LEU A 42 -8.57 16.61 5.26
CA LEU A 42 -7.46 17.56 5.41
C LEU A 42 -7.60 18.39 6.69
N GLU A 43 -8.78 18.93 6.98
CA GLU A 43 -9.08 19.73 8.17
C GLU A 43 -8.83 18.96 9.48
N GLN A 44 -9.13 17.66 9.49
CA GLN A 44 -8.86 16.79 10.64
C GLN A 44 -7.39 16.38 10.76
N GLY A 45 -6.53 16.77 9.81
CA GLY A 45 -5.12 16.39 9.79
C GLY A 45 -4.89 14.89 9.55
N HIS A 46 -5.90 14.18 9.05
CA HIS A 46 -5.84 12.73 8.85
C HIS A 46 -4.83 12.31 7.78
N HIS A 47 -4.32 13.24 6.97
CA HIS A 47 -3.27 13.02 5.98
C HIS A 47 -1.85 12.90 6.57
N GLY A 48 -1.66 13.19 7.86
CA GLY A 48 -0.34 13.11 8.50
C GLY A 48 0.71 13.97 7.80
N GLU A 49 1.87 13.41 7.51
CA GLU A 49 3.01 14.12 6.90
C GLU A 49 2.93 14.22 5.36
N MET A 50 1.83 13.77 4.74
CA MET A 50 1.65 13.78 3.29
C MET A 50 1.30 15.19 2.77
N ALA A 51 2.20 16.16 2.94
CA ALA A 51 2.00 17.56 2.53
C ALA A 51 1.67 17.75 1.03
N TRP A 52 1.99 16.76 0.19
CA TRP A 52 1.61 16.75 -1.23
C TRP A 52 0.11 16.54 -1.47
N LEU A 53 -0.64 16.00 -0.48
CA LEU A 53 -2.10 15.93 -0.52
C LEU A 53 -2.71 17.31 -0.32
N GLU A 54 -2.32 17.99 0.76
CA GLU A 54 -2.79 19.33 1.10
C GLU A 54 -2.41 20.34 0.02
N GLY A 55 -1.13 20.41 -0.37
CA GLY A 55 -0.63 21.38 -1.36
C GLY A 55 -1.16 21.19 -2.78
N LYS A 56 -1.91 20.12 -3.06
CA LYS A 56 -2.56 19.87 -4.35
C LYS A 56 -4.06 19.59 -4.22
N ALA A 57 -4.67 19.93 -3.09
CA ALA A 57 -6.08 19.65 -2.81
C ALA A 57 -7.00 20.21 -3.90
N ASP A 58 -6.82 21.46 -4.32
CA ASP A 58 -7.64 22.10 -5.35
C ASP A 58 -7.62 21.36 -6.68
N ARG A 59 -6.46 20.83 -7.08
CA ARG A 59 -6.32 20.03 -8.30
C ARG A 59 -6.92 18.64 -8.18
N ARG A 60 -7.07 18.13 -6.95
CA ARG A 60 -7.59 16.81 -6.63
C ARG A 60 -9.12 16.80 -6.49
N ARG A 61 -9.73 17.94 -6.14
CA ARG A 61 -11.19 18.06 -5.95
C ARG A 61 -11.98 17.64 -7.20
N SER A 62 -11.47 17.89 -8.42
CA SER A 62 -12.12 17.44 -9.65
C SER A 62 -11.15 17.22 -10.82
N PRO A 63 -11.47 16.33 -11.77
CA PRO A 63 -10.76 16.19 -13.04
C PRO A 63 -10.62 17.51 -13.81
N ASN A 64 -11.67 18.33 -13.80
CA ASN A 64 -11.71 19.64 -14.46
C ASN A 64 -10.63 20.60 -13.90
N ALA A 65 -10.39 20.58 -12.59
CA ALA A 65 -9.32 21.37 -11.96
C ALA A 65 -7.90 20.90 -12.36
N LEU A 66 -7.76 19.65 -12.79
CA LEU A 66 -6.49 19.09 -13.26
C LEU A 66 -6.24 19.41 -14.74
N TRP A 67 -7.28 19.34 -15.57
CA TRP A 67 -7.25 19.69 -16.99
C TRP A 67 -8.64 20.08 -17.51
N SER A 68 -8.83 21.37 -17.81
CA SER A 68 -10.12 21.96 -18.17
C SER A 68 -10.70 21.53 -19.52
N ASP A 69 -9.85 21.06 -20.44
CA ASP A 69 -10.31 20.69 -21.79
C ASP A 69 -10.74 19.22 -21.87
N ALA A 70 -10.44 18.43 -20.84
CA ALA A 70 -10.85 17.03 -20.80
C ALA A 70 -12.38 16.91 -20.83
N LYS A 71 -12.90 15.92 -21.54
CA LYS A 71 -14.34 15.59 -21.58
C LYS A 71 -14.62 14.21 -21.00
N THR A 72 -13.72 13.27 -21.24
CA THR A 72 -13.81 11.91 -20.73
C THR A 72 -12.56 11.52 -19.96
N VAL A 73 -12.76 10.79 -18.87
CA VAL A 73 -11.74 10.02 -18.17
C VAL A 73 -11.95 8.53 -18.48
N ILE A 74 -10.96 7.90 -19.09
CA ILE A 74 -10.88 6.45 -19.25
C ILE A 74 -10.14 5.90 -18.04
N VAL A 75 -10.83 5.13 -17.20
CA VAL A 75 -10.28 4.52 -15.99
C VAL A 75 -9.94 3.06 -16.27
N LEU A 76 -8.74 2.66 -15.88
CA LEU A 76 -8.18 1.34 -16.18
C LEU A 76 -7.80 0.62 -14.89
N GLY A 77 -8.09 -0.67 -14.83
CA GLY A 77 -7.69 -1.56 -13.74
C GLY A 77 -6.69 -2.60 -14.22
N VAL A 78 -5.69 -2.90 -13.38
CA VAL A 78 -4.79 -4.06 -13.58
C VAL A 78 -4.76 -4.91 -12.33
N ASN A 79 -5.03 -6.20 -12.49
CA ASN A 79 -5.14 -7.17 -11.42
C ASN A 79 -3.76 -7.51 -10.82
N TYR A 80 -3.65 -7.40 -9.50
CA TYR A 80 -2.48 -7.87 -8.74
C TYR A 80 -2.83 -8.92 -7.68
N GLY A 81 -3.98 -9.58 -7.82
CA GLY A 81 -4.52 -10.59 -6.91
C GLY A 81 -3.46 -11.59 -6.43
N PRO A 82 -3.23 -11.71 -5.10
CA PRO A 82 -2.16 -12.54 -4.56
C PRO A 82 -2.43 -14.03 -4.77
N GLN A 83 -1.36 -14.84 -4.80
CA GLN A 83 -1.47 -16.29 -5.00
C GLN A 83 -1.99 -17.04 -3.76
N GLU A 84 -1.73 -16.49 -2.58
CA GLU A 84 -2.18 -16.96 -1.27
C GLU A 84 -2.86 -15.80 -0.53
N ASP A 85 -3.70 -16.08 0.46
CA ASP A 85 -4.31 -15.03 1.28
C ASP A 85 -3.24 -14.34 2.15
N PRO A 86 -3.03 -13.01 2.00
CA PRO A 86 -2.06 -12.28 2.81
C PRO A 86 -2.26 -12.40 4.33
N LEU A 87 -3.48 -12.62 4.82
CA LEU A 87 -3.73 -12.81 6.26
C LEU A 87 -3.19 -14.15 6.77
N GLU A 88 -3.30 -15.20 5.98
CA GLU A 88 -2.78 -16.53 6.34
C GLU A 88 -1.26 -16.58 6.21
N GLU A 89 -0.70 -15.95 5.17
CA GLU A 89 0.74 -15.74 5.04
C GLU A 89 1.32 -14.98 6.24
N MET A 90 0.68 -13.87 6.64
CA MET A 90 1.14 -13.03 7.74
C MET A 90 1.27 -13.82 9.04
N LYS A 91 0.27 -14.66 9.37
CA LYS A 91 0.30 -15.54 10.54
C LYS A 91 1.44 -16.56 10.46
N ARG A 92 1.53 -17.30 9.35
CA ARG A 92 2.58 -18.31 9.12
C ARG A 92 3.98 -17.69 9.23
N PHE A 93 4.18 -16.52 8.62
CA PHE A 93 5.46 -15.83 8.66
C PHE A 93 5.82 -15.34 10.06
N ALA A 94 4.84 -14.91 10.86
CA ALA A 94 5.09 -14.45 12.22
C ALA A 94 5.65 -15.59 13.09
N ASP A 95 5.11 -16.80 12.97
CA ASP A 95 5.56 -17.99 13.71
C ASP A 95 6.99 -18.43 13.34
N ASP A 96 7.44 -18.10 12.13
CA ASP A 96 8.75 -18.48 11.57
C ASP A 96 9.80 -17.35 11.66
N GLY A 97 9.54 -16.25 12.37
CA GLY A 97 10.47 -15.11 12.47
C GLY A 97 10.67 -14.38 11.13
N ARG A 98 9.64 -14.40 10.27
CA ARG A 98 9.65 -13.81 8.92
C ARG A 98 8.78 -12.56 8.85
N ALA A 99 9.18 -11.64 7.98
CA ALA A 99 8.51 -10.38 7.77
C ALA A 99 7.37 -10.49 6.76
N MET A 100 6.32 -9.70 6.98
CA MET A 100 5.22 -9.51 6.05
C MET A 100 5.44 -8.22 5.24
N ILE A 101 5.45 -8.36 3.92
CA ILE A 101 5.41 -7.26 2.95
C ILE A 101 4.06 -7.32 2.26
N SER A 102 3.39 -6.18 2.08
CA SER A 102 2.10 -6.12 1.38
C SER A 102 2.21 -6.66 -0.05
N ALA A 103 1.17 -7.38 -0.50
CA ALA A 103 1.13 -8.11 -1.76
C ALA A 103 1.54 -7.24 -2.96
N TYR A 104 1.10 -5.98 -2.99
CA TYR A 104 1.37 -5.07 -4.10
C TYR A 104 2.87 -4.71 -4.25
N ALA A 105 3.68 -4.91 -3.21
CA ALA A 105 5.06 -4.41 -3.12
C ALA A 105 6.13 -5.52 -3.27
N ARG A 106 5.72 -6.78 -3.43
CA ARG A 106 6.64 -7.93 -3.58
C ARG A 106 7.15 -8.13 -5.00
N ASN A 107 6.83 -7.22 -5.91
CA ASN A 107 7.01 -7.37 -7.34
C ASN A 107 7.63 -6.09 -7.97
N ASN A 108 7.62 -6.00 -9.29
CA ASN A 108 8.10 -4.80 -9.97
C ASN A 108 7.19 -3.61 -9.65
N ASP A 109 7.79 -2.42 -9.53
CA ASP A 109 7.06 -1.21 -9.25
C ASP A 109 5.94 -0.99 -10.29
N TYR A 110 4.69 -1.06 -9.82
CA TYR A 110 3.52 -0.99 -10.68
C TYR A 110 3.44 0.31 -11.46
N HIS A 111 4.01 1.40 -10.92
CA HIS A 111 4.08 2.68 -11.61
C HIS A 111 4.76 2.55 -12.97
N ASP A 112 5.87 1.81 -13.05
CA ASP A 112 6.63 1.67 -14.30
C ASP A 112 5.86 0.81 -15.32
N VAL A 113 5.25 -0.28 -14.85
CA VAL A 113 4.49 -1.23 -15.68
C VAL A 113 3.24 -0.54 -16.25
N ILE A 114 2.42 0.04 -15.39
CA ILE A 114 1.13 0.64 -15.77
C ILE A 114 1.35 1.91 -16.58
N LYS A 115 2.30 2.77 -16.20
CA LYS A 115 2.60 3.99 -16.99
C LYS A 115 3.06 3.66 -18.40
N LYS A 116 3.79 2.56 -18.62
CA LYS A 116 4.16 2.10 -19.96
C LYS A 116 2.93 1.71 -20.77
N ARG A 117 1.99 0.96 -20.18
CA ARG A 117 0.72 0.54 -20.81
C ARG A 117 -0.18 1.74 -21.12
N LEU A 118 -0.35 2.64 -20.14
CA LEU A 118 -1.12 3.88 -20.29
C LEU A 118 -0.59 4.72 -21.45
N LYS A 119 0.73 4.93 -21.53
CA LYS A 119 1.36 5.66 -22.64
C LYS A 119 1.15 4.97 -23.99
N ALA A 120 1.12 3.64 -24.04
CA ALA A 120 0.87 2.91 -25.27
C ALA A 120 -0.59 3.10 -25.74
N LEU A 121 -1.55 2.96 -24.82
CA LEU A 121 -2.96 3.18 -25.11
C LEU A 121 -3.23 4.63 -25.51
N ALA A 122 -2.67 5.59 -24.79
CA ALA A 122 -2.81 7.02 -25.08
C ALA A 122 -2.25 7.40 -26.46
N ARG A 123 -1.07 6.90 -26.85
CA ARG A 123 -0.52 7.13 -28.20
C ARG A 123 -1.40 6.54 -29.29
N TRP A 124 -1.92 5.34 -29.06
CA TRP A 124 -2.85 4.71 -29.99
C TRP A 124 -4.13 5.53 -30.11
N LEU A 125 -4.72 5.95 -28.98
CA LEU A 125 -5.96 6.74 -28.93
C LEU A 125 -5.78 8.07 -29.67
N GLN A 126 -4.67 8.76 -29.42
CA GLN A 126 -4.33 10.01 -30.11
C GLN A 126 -4.15 9.80 -31.62
N ALA A 127 -3.49 8.72 -32.04
CA ALA A 127 -3.27 8.43 -33.45
C ALA A 127 -4.57 8.14 -34.21
N GLU A 128 -5.52 7.46 -33.56
CA GLU A 128 -6.78 7.06 -34.19
C GLU A 128 -7.86 8.15 -34.13
N SER A 129 -7.92 8.95 -33.05
CA SER A 129 -8.94 9.99 -32.86
C SER A 129 -8.49 11.40 -33.25
N GLY A 130 -7.19 11.69 -33.16
CA GLY A 130 -6.66 13.05 -33.26
C GLY A 130 -6.85 13.91 -32.00
N GLU A 131 -7.46 13.36 -30.94
CA GLU A 131 -7.76 14.06 -29.70
C GLU A 131 -6.57 14.08 -28.74
N ASP A 132 -6.55 15.07 -27.86
CA ASP A 132 -5.51 15.20 -26.84
C ASP A 132 -5.72 14.20 -25.70
N VAL A 133 -4.62 13.79 -25.09
CA VAL A 133 -4.60 12.78 -24.02
C VAL A 133 -3.58 13.12 -22.93
N LYS A 134 -3.92 12.83 -21.67
CA LYS A 134 -3.00 12.90 -20.52
C LYS A 134 -3.13 11.64 -19.68
N VAL A 135 -2.00 11.08 -19.25
CA VAL A 135 -1.96 9.80 -18.51
C VAL A 135 -1.57 10.02 -17.05
N PHE A 136 -2.23 9.30 -16.14
CA PHE A 136 -2.02 9.39 -14.70
C PHE A 136 -1.99 8.00 -14.05
N VAL A 137 -1.18 7.89 -12.99
CA VAL A 137 -1.09 6.72 -12.11
C VAL A 137 -0.49 7.19 -10.78
N ASP A 138 -1.25 7.05 -9.69
CA ASP A 138 -0.94 7.27 -8.26
C ASP A 138 -0.35 8.65 -7.88
N THR A 139 0.79 8.97 -8.46
CA THR A 139 1.62 10.16 -8.20
C THR A 139 0.97 11.50 -8.57
N ALA A 140 -0.14 11.47 -9.31
CA ALA A 140 -0.87 12.65 -9.75
C ALA A 140 -1.98 13.03 -8.75
N PRO A 141 -2.43 14.29 -8.71
CA PRO A 141 -3.56 14.69 -7.88
C PRO A 141 -4.90 14.26 -8.49
N VAL A 142 -5.07 12.95 -8.72
CA VAL A 142 -6.29 12.33 -9.25
C VAL A 142 -7.01 11.60 -8.11
N MET A 143 -8.34 11.70 -8.06
CA MET A 143 -9.17 10.89 -7.17
C MET A 143 -9.51 9.57 -7.87
N GLU A 144 -8.50 8.69 -7.99
CA GLU A 144 -8.58 7.45 -8.78
C GLU A 144 -9.75 6.55 -8.36
N LYS A 145 -9.97 6.38 -7.05
CA LYS A 145 -11.02 5.46 -6.54
C LYS A 145 -12.44 5.99 -6.79
N PRO A 146 -12.77 7.28 -6.51
CA PRO A 146 -14.04 7.85 -6.94
C PRO A 146 -14.26 7.77 -8.46
N LEU A 147 -13.25 8.05 -9.26
CA LEU A 147 -13.35 7.95 -10.73
C LEU A 147 -13.61 6.51 -11.18
N ALA A 148 -12.90 5.53 -10.60
CA ALA A 148 -13.10 4.12 -10.89
C ALA A 148 -14.53 3.67 -10.55
N GLN A 149 -15.10 4.16 -9.45
CA GLN A 149 -16.49 3.88 -9.12
C GLN A 149 -17.46 4.52 -10.10
N GLN A 150 -17.23 5.78 -10.47
CA GLN A 150 -18.08 6.49 -11.43
C GLN A 150 -17.99 5.90 -12.85
N ALA A 151 -16.86 5.29 -13.19
CA ALA A 151 -16.62 4.58 -14.44
C ALA A 151 -17.08 3.12 -14.41
N GLY A 152 -17.62 2.64 -13.29
CA GLY A 152 -18.20 1.30 -13.18
C GLY A 152 -17.22 0.15 -12.90
N LEU A 153 -15.96 0.41 -12.53
CA LEU A 153 -14.96 -0.64 -12.26
C LEU A 153 -15.19 -1.35 -10.91
N GLY A 154 -15.95 -0.74 -10.02
CA GLY A 154 -16.11 -1.19 -8.64
C GLY A 154 -16.70 -0.12 -7.75
N TRP A 155 -16.69 -0.33 -6.44
CA TRP A 155 -17.15 0.66 -5.45
C TRP A 155 -16.09 0.89 -4.40
N GLN A 156 -16.08 2.08 -3.80
CA GLN A 156 -15.21 2.32 -2.65
C GLN A 156 -15.75 1.56 -1.43
N GLY A 157 -14.99 0.57 -0.95
CA GLY A 157 -15.31 -0.18 0.26
C GLY A 157 -15.26 0.69 1.52
N LYS A 158 -15.81 0.20 2.64
CA LYS A 158 -15.73 0.90 3.94
C LYS A 158 -14.28 1.12 4.41
N HIS A 159 -13.35 0.32 3.90
CA HIS A 159 -11.90 0.47 4.09
C HIS A 159 -11.24 1.46 3.10
N THR A 160 -12.01 2.29 2.41
CA THR A 160 -11.58 3.36 1.49
C THR A 160 -10.81 2.94 0.22
N ASN A 161 -10.63 1.65 -0.04
CA ASN A 161 -10.08 1.13 -1.30
C ASN A 161 -11.18 0.70 -2.27
N LEU A 162 -10.88 0.69 -3.56
CA LEU A 162 -11.79 0.16 -4.58
C LEU A 162 -11.96 -1.34 -4.37
N VAL A 163 -13.20 -1.82 -4.52
CA VAL A 163 -13.56 -3.23 -4.56
C VAL A 163 -14.32 -3.46 -5.85
N SER A 164 -13.96 -4.49 -6.59
CA SER A 164 -14.60 -4.91 -7.83
C SER A 164 -15.25 -6.29 -7.66
N GLN A 165 -16.19 -6.63 -8.53
CA GLN A 165 -16.84 -7.94 -8.50
C GLN A 165 -15.87 -9.06 -8.89
N ASP A 166 -15.06 -8.84 -9.94
CA ASP A 166 -14.20 -9.88 -10.54
C ASP A 166 -12.80 -9.98 -9.90
N TYR A 167 -12.28 -8.88 -9.34
CA TYR A 167 -10.90 -8.82 -8.83
C TYR A 167 -10.84 -8.43 -7.36
N GLY A 168 -12.00 -8.30 -6.69
CA GLY A 168 -12.07 -7.85 -5.31
C GLY A 168 -11.34 -6.53 -5.13
N SER A 169 -10.51 -6.43 -4.10
CA SER A 169 -9.74 -5.22 -3.79
C SER A 169 -8.37 -5.15 -4.46
N TRP A 170 -8.06 -6.08 -5.37
CA TRP A 170 -6.72 -6.30 -5.90
C TRP A 170 -6.52 -5.69 -7.28
N LEU A 171 -6.81 -4.39 -7.40
CA LEU A 171 -6.61 -3.62 -8.62
C LEU A 171 -5.67 -2.44 -8.39
N PHE A 172 -4.66 -2.36 -9.23
CA PHE A 172 -3.99 -1.08 -9.48
C PHE A 172 -4.85 -0.26 -10.45
N LEU A 173 -4.83 1.05 -10.27
CA LEU A 173 -5.59 1.99 -11.10
C LEU A 173 -4.67 2.84 -11.97
N GLY A 174 -5.22 3.36 -13.04
CA GLY A 174 -4.62 4.39 -13.86
C GLY A 174 -5.64 5.02 -14.78
N GLU A 175 -5.39 6.27 -15.15
CA GLU A 175 -6.36 7.07 -15.90
C GLU A 175 -5.75 7.65 -17.17
N ILE A 176 -6.57 7.74 -18.20
CA ILE A 176 -6.32 8.56 -19.38
C ILE A 176 -7.42 9.61 -19.45
N TYR A 177 -7.05 10.87 -19.31
CA TYR A 177 -7.94 11.99 -19.57
C TYR A 177 -7.84 12.29 -21.06
N THR A 178 -8.95 12.66 -21.70
CA THR A 178 -8.98 12.99 -23.12
C THR A 178 -10.02 14.06 -23.46
N THR A 179 -9.76 14.83 -24.52
CA THR A 179 -10.72 15.77 -25.13
C THR A 179 -11.77 15.06 -25.99
N LEU A 180 -11.60 13.76 -26.25
CA LEU A 180 -12.59 12.90 -26.90
C LEU A 180 -13.86 12.84 -26.05
N ASP A 181 -15.00 13.05 -26.69
CA ASP A 181 -16.32 13.08 -26.05
C ASP A 181 -16.97 11.70 -26.15
N LEU A 182 -16.88 10.91 -25.09
CA LEU A 182 -17.46 9.57 -25.01
C LEU A 182 -18.56 9.52 -23.94
N GLU A 183 -19.65 8.85 -24.27
CA GLU A 183 -20.72 8.56 -23.32
C GLU A 183 -20.17 7.81 -22.09
N PRO A 184 -20.43 8.26 -20.85
CA PRO A 184 -20.04 7.56 -19.64
C PRO A 184 -20.61 6.14 -19.56
N ASP A 185 -19.92 5.26 -18.83
CA ASP A 185 -20.51 4.02 -18.35
C ASP A 185 -21.37 4.27 -17.10
N PRO A 186 -22.32 3.39 -16.78
CA PRO A 186 -23.05 3.47 -15.53
C PRO A 186 -22.10 3.35 -14.32
N PRO A 187 -22.24 4.22 -13.31
CA PRO A 187 -21.48 4.10 -12.07
C PRO A 187 -21.86 2.82 -11.33
N GLU A 188 -20.89 2.19 -10.67
CA GLU A 188 -21.13 1.00 -9.85
C GLU A 188 -21.68 1.39 -8.47
N ILE A 189 -22.53 0.52 -7.93
CA ILE A 189 -23.19 0.71 -6.64
C ILE A 189 -22.39 0.06 -5.51
N ASN A 190 -22.60 0.55 -4.29
CA ASN A 190 -21.91 0.00 -3.12
C ASN A 190 -22.51 -1.36 -2.72
N HIS A 191 -21.64 -2.38 -2.60
CA HIS A 191 -22.04 -3.74 -2.20
C HIS A 191 -21.53 -4.17 -0.81
N CYS A 192 -21.14 -3.23 0.05
CA CYS A 192 -20.70 -3.55 1.42
C CYS A 192 -21.86 -3.94 2.35
N GLY A 193 -23.06 -3.39 2.15
CA GLY A 193 -24.20 -3.60 3.04
C GLY A 193 -23.87 -3.32 4.51
N SER A 194 -24.32 -4.20 5.41
CA SER A 194 -24.05 -4.10 6.85
C SER A 194 -22.66 -4.60 7.28
N CYS A 195 -21.84 -5.13 6.38
CA CYS A 195 -20.53 -5.71 6.73
C CYS A 195 -19.58 -4.67 7.36
N THR A 196 -18.88 -5.03 8.43
CA THR A 196 -17.87 -4.18 9.12
C THR A 196 -16.50 -4.83 9.25
N LYS A 197 -16.29 -6.03 8.68
CA LYS A 197 -15.08 -6.86 8.91
C LYS A 197 -13.76 -6.10 8.75
N CYS A 198 -13.66 -5.22 7.75
CA CYS A 198 -12.45 -4.44 7.50
C CYS A 198 -12.17 -3.36 8.56
N LEU A 199 -13.22 -2.83 9.20
CA LEU A 199 -13.12 -1.93 10.34
C LEU A 199 -12.69 -2.72 11.58
N ASP A 200 -13.33 -3.88 11.80
CA ASP A 200 -13.13 -4.73 12.97
C ASP A 200 -11.73 -5.35 13.02
N ILE A 201 -11.17 -5.75 11.88
CA ILE A 201 -9.84 -6.36 11.81
C ILE A 201 -8.70 -5.35 11.93
N CYS A 202 -8.96 -4.05 11.70
CA CYS A 202 -7.91 -3.05 11.57
C CYS A 202 -7.09 -2.97 12.87
N PRO A 203 -5.79 -3.37 12.88
CA PRO A 203 -5.07 -3.57 14.15
C PRO A 203 -4.90 -2.30 14.99
N THR A 204 -4.96 -1.14 14.34
CA THR A 204 -4.78 0.18 14.96
C THR A 204 -6.07 0.99 15.01
N SER A 205 -7.20 0.40 14.58
CA SER A 205 -8.48 1.11 14.42
C SER A 205 -8.30 2.42 13.64
N ALA A 206 -7.64 2.34 12.48
CA ALA A 206 -7.36 3.50 11.62
C ALA A 206 -8.62 4.03 10.92
N PHE A 207 -9.66 3.21 10.80
CA PHE A 207 -10.95 3.65 10.27
C PHE A 207 -11.80 4.25 11.40
N THR A 208 -12.00 5.56 11.38
CA THR A 208 -12.78 6.29 12.40
C THR A 208 -14.29 6.09 12.22
N ALA A 209 -14.71 5.79 10.99
CA ALA A 209 -16.07 5.42 10.60
C ALA A 209 -16.02 4.71 9.23
N PRO A 210 -17.12 4.07 8.76
CA PRO A 210 -17.20 3.59 7.38
C PRO A 210 -16.79 4.69 6.39
N HIS A 211 -15.87 4.37 5.47
CA HIS A 211 -15.34 5.28 4.44
C HIS A 211 -14.45 6.42 4.98
N GLN A 212 -14.14 6.44 6.27
CA GLN A 212 -13.28 7.46 6.88
C GLN A 212 -12.05 6.80 7.49
N ILE A 213 -10.87 7.30 7.14
CA ILE A 213 -9.59 6.80 7.62
C ILE A 213 -8.79 7.95 8.23
N ASP A 214 -8.13 7.69 9.36
CA ASP A 214 -7.00 8.48 9.86
C ASP A 214 -5.71 7.79 9.44
N ALA A 215 -5.02 8.33 8.42
CA ALA A 215 -3.81 7.70 7.91
C ALA A 215 -2.71 7.65 8.96
N ARG A 216 -2.68 8.58 9.93
CA ARG A 216 -1.67 8.59 11.00
C ARG A 216 -1.68 7.31 11.85
N ARG A 217 -2.81 6.60 11.87
CA ARG A 217 -2.99 5.32 12.56
C ARG A 217 -2.79 4.12 11.62
N CYS A 218 -2.87 4.30 10.31
CA CYS A 218 -2.81 3.22 9.33
C CYS A 218 -1.39 2.62 9.25
N ILE A 219 -1.25 1.30 9.42
CA ILE A 219 0.05 0.62 9.30
C ILE A 219 0.70 0.85 7.93
N SER A 220 -0.09 0.97 6.86
CA SER A 220 0.44 1.29 5.52
C SER A 220 1.13 2.66 5.50
N TYR A 221 0.47 3.71 6.02
CA TYR A 221 1.07 5.03 6.18
C TYR A 221 2.28 5.01 7.12
N LEU A 222 2.15 4.37 8.30
CA LEU A 222 3.22 4.32 9.31
C LEU A 222 4.49 3.67 8.75
N SER A 223 4.34 2.55 8.02
CA SER A 223 5.48 1.83 7.46
C SER A 223 6.11 2.50 6.24
N ILE A 224 5.36 3.36 5.52
CA ILE A 224 5.77 3.87 4.21
C ILE A 224 6.00 5.39 4.20
N GLU A 225 5.00 6.16 4.61
CA GLU A 225 4.98 7.62 4.48
C GLU A 225 5.56 8.32 5.72
N HIS A 226 5.26 7.81 6.92
CA HIS A 226 5.74 8.38 8.17
C HIS A 226 7.27 8.33 8.27
N LYS A 227 7.91 9.49 8.44
CA LYS A 227 9.38 9.57 8.41
C LYS A 227 10.03 9.31 9.77
N GLY A 228 9.37 9.72 10.85
CA GLY A 228 9.92 9.68 12.21
C GLY A 228 9.77 8.31 12.90
N PRO A 229 10.06 8.27 14.22
CA PRO A 229 9.75 7.12 15.06
C PRO A 229 8.27 6.76 14.99
N ILE A 230 7.94 5.47 14.90
CA ILE A 230 6.54 5.03 14.98
C ILE A 230 6.06 5.26 16.42
N PRO A 231 4.89 5.89 16.66
CA PRO A 231 4.34 6.03 18.00
C PRO A 231 4.20 4.66 18.69
N GLU A 232 4.64 4.56 19.95
CA GLU A 232 4.73 3.27 20.66
C GLU A 232 3.40 2.50 20.72
N GLU A 233 2.27 3.22 20.82
CA GLU A 233 0.92 2.64 20.84
C GLU A 233 0.59 1.80 19.59
N PHE A 234 1.26 2.06 18.45
CA PHE A 234 1.03 1.32 17.21
C PHE A 234 2.05 0.20 16.96
N ARG A 235 3.20 0.21 17.64
CA ARG A 235 4.31 -0.71 17.34
C ARG A 235 3.91 -2.17 17.49
N LYS A 236 3.23 -2.51 18.60
CA LYS A 236 2.73 -3.89 18.83
C LYS A 236 1.72 -4.34 17.79
N ALA A 237 0.81 -3.45 17.42
CA ALA A 237 -0.23 -3.73 16.43
C ALA A 237 0.31 -3.95 15.00
N MET A 238 1.53 -3.47 14.69
CA MET A 238 2.17 -3.74 13.39
C MET A 238 2.47 -5.24 13.19
N GLY A 239 2.72 -5.99 14.27
CA GLY A 239 3.14 -7.39 14.18
C GLY A 239 4.44 -7.51 13.36
N ASN A 240 4.45 -8.42 12.38
CA ASN A 240 5.56 -8.61 11.45
C ASN A 240 5.43 -7.80 10.14
N ARG A 241 4.49 -6.85 10.02
CA ARG A 241 4.29 -6.04 8.80
C ARG A 241 5.35 -4.95 8.70
N ILE A 242 6.25 -5.08 7.74
CA ILE A 242 7.38 -4.15 7.57
C ILE A 242 7.20 -3.15 6.42
N TYR A 243 6.23 -3.39 5.52
CA TYR A 243 5.94 -2.51 4.39
C TYR A 243 4.50 -2.72 3.90
N GLY A 244 3.62 -1.74 4.13
CA GLY A 244 2.20 -1.85 3.80
C GLY A 244 1.42 -2.73 4.78
N CYS A 245 0.10 -2.83 4.56
CA CYS A 245 -0.80 -3.69 5.33
C CYS A 245 -2.00 -4.08 4.47
N ASP A 246 -2.27 -5.38 4.38
CA ASP A 246 -3.34 -5.94 3.54
C ASP A 246 -4.57 -6.38 4.34
N ASP A 247 -4.54 -6.33 5.68
CA ASP A 247 -5.57 -6.92 6.55
C ASP A 247 -7.00 -6.51 6.18
N CYS A 248 -7.20 -5.20 5.98
CA CYS A 248 -8.51 -4.65 5.64
C CYS A 248 -8.99 -5.06 4.24
N LEU A 249 -8.05 -5.36 3.34
CA LEU A 249 -8.33 -5.90 2.01
C LEU A 249 -8.64 -7.39 2.13
N SER A 250 -7.70 -8.20 2.64
CA SER A 250 -7.82 -9.66 2.78
C SER A 250 -9.10 -10.11 3.48
N VAL A 251 -9.53 -9.42 4.54
CA VAL A 251 -10.76 -9.80 5.27
C VAL A 251 -12.06 -9.48 4.48
N CYS A 252 -11.97 -8.69 3.41
CA CYS A 252 -13.12 -8.28 2.62
C CYS A 252 -13.80 -9.51 1.99
N PRO A 253 -15.09 -9.77 2.25
CA PRO A 253 -15.78 -10.95 1.72
C PRO A 253 -15.81 -11.04 0.20
N TRP A 254 -15.63 -9.92 -0.51
CA TRP A 254 -15.60 -9.87 -1.96
C TRP A 254 -14.33 -10.48 -2.55
N ASN A 255 -13.23 -10.55 -1.78
CA ASN A 255 -11.99 -11.17 -2.24
C ASN A 255 -12.10 -12.68 -2.45
N LYS A 256 -13.15 -13.35 -1.94
CA LYS A 256 -13.42 -14.75 -2.27
C LYS A 256 -13.76 -14.97 -3.74
N PHE A 257 -14.20 -13.92 -4.44
CA PHE A 257 -14.50 -13.93 -5.87
C PHE A 257 -13.34 -13.39 -6.70
N ALA A 258 -12.31 -12.83 -6.05
CA ALA A 258 -11.22 -12.20 -6.75
C ALA A 258 -10.37 -13.21 -7.51
N GLN A 259 -10.05 -12.87 -8.75
CA GLN A 259 -9.09 -13.62 -9.55
C GLN A 259 -7.65 -13.37 -9.09
N LYS A 260 -6.82 -14.40 -9.13
CA LYS A 260 -5.37 -14.28 -8.93
C LYS A 260 -4.75 -13.60 -10.15
N THR A 261 -3.67 -12.86 -9.96
CA THR A 261 -2.96 -12.25 -11.08
C THR A 261 -2.22 -13.32 -11.89
N GLU A 262 -2.31 -13.20 -13.21
CA GLU A 262 -1.47 -13.94 -14.16
C GLU A 262 -0.38 -13.03 -14.76
N GLU A 263 -0.35 -11.74 -14.38
CA GLU A 263 0.63 -10.78 -14.87
C GLU A 263 2.03 -11.09 -14.32
N PRO A 264 2.99 -11.50 -15.16
CA PRO A 264 4.32 -11.88 -14.68
C PRO A 264 5.04 -10.75 -13.94
N ALA A 265 4.78 -9.48 -14.29
CA ALA A 265 5.38 -8.35 -13.59
C ALA A 265 4.88 -8.17 -12.15
N PHE A 266 3.72 -8.74 -11.81
CA PHE A 266 3.07 -8.63 -10.49
C PHE A 266 3.12 -9.91 -9.66
N LEU A 267 3.68 -10.99 -10.21
CA LEU A 267 4.04 -12.16 -9.41
C LEU A 267 5.14 -11.78 -8.39
N PRO A 268 5.04 -12.28 -7.15
CA PRO A 268 6.02 -11.95 -6.11
C PRO A 268 7.39 -12.52 -6.46
N ARG A 269 8.44 -11.77 -6.16
CA ARG A 269 9.82 -12.26 -6.20
C ARG A 269 10.05 -13.20 -5.01
N GLU A 270 10.72 -14.32 -5.24
CA GLU A 270 10.93 -15.36 -4.22
C GLU A 270 11.57 -14.81 -2.95
N GLU A 271 12.59 -13.95 -3.09
CA GLU A 271 13.29 -13.31 -1.99
C GLU A 271 12.44 -12.32 -1.17
N LEU A 272 11.26 -11.93 -1.68
CA LEU A 272 10.31 -11.03 -1.01
C LEU A 272 9.11 -11.76 -0.41
N ILE A 273 9.03 -13.08 -0.56
CA ILE A 273 8.01 -13.92 0.08
C ILE A 273 8.50 -14.33 1.47
N GLY A 274 7.99 -13.64 2.49
CA GLY A 274 8.34 -13.92 3.89
C GLY A 274 9.84 -13.90 4.19
N PRO A 275 10.61 -12.85 3.83
CA PRO A 275 12.04 -12.77 4.14
C PRO A 275 12.28 -12.84 5.66
N LYS A 276 13.40 -13.46 6.08
CA LYS A 276 13.71 -13.60 7.51
C LYS A 276 14.07 -12.27 8.13
N LEU A 277 13.56 -12.00 9.33
CA LEU A 277 13.86 -10.76 10.05
C LEU A 277 15.35 -10.60 10.36
N ALA A 278 16.03 -11.70 10.69
CA ALA A 278 17.48 -11.69 10.93
C ALA A 278 18.27 -11.22 9.70
N GLU A 279 17.96 -11.75 8.51
CA GLU A 279 18.64 -11.39 7.26
C GLU A 279 18.36 -9.94 6.88
N LEU A 280 17.11 -9.48 7.05
CA LEU A 280 16.74 -8.09 6.79
C LEU A 280 17.43 -7.09 7.73
N ALA A 281 17.68 -7.47 8.98
CA ALA A 281 18.34 -6.61 9.97
C ALA A 281 19.81 -6.30 9.62
N GLU A 282 20.44 -7.13 8.78
CA GLU A 282 21.84 -6.97 8.36
C GLU A 282 22.02 -5.97 7.21
N LEU A 283 20.94 -5.55 6.55
CA LEU A 283 21.03 -4.70 5.36
C LEU A 283 21.71 -3.35 5.65
N ASP A 284 22.81 -3.09 4.95
CA ASP A 284 23.34 -1.75 4.76
C ASP A 284 22.63 -1.02 3.59
N ASP A 285 23.03 0.22 3.27
CA ASP A 285 22.39 0.98 2.19
C ASP A 285 22.59 0.35 0.81
N ALA A 286 23.74 -0.27 0.56
CA ALA A 286 24.05 -0.89 -0.73
C ALA A 286 23.23 -2.16 -0.94
N ALA A 287 23.21 -3.05 0.05
CA ALA A 287 22.42 -4.27 0.05
C ALA A 287 20.91 -3.97 -0.04
N PHE A 288 20.42 -2.97 0.70
CA PHE A 288 19.03 -2.51 0.60
C PHE A 288 18.69 -2.07 -0.84
N ARG A 289 19.52 -1.20 -1.45
CA ARG A 289 19.27 -0.72 -2.82
C ARG A 289 19.32 -1.83 -3.85
N GLN A 290 20.17 -2.83 -3.65
CA GLN A 290 20.29 -3.99 -4.52
C GLN A 290 19.04 -4.87 -4.42
N MET A 291 18.66 -5.27 -3.19
CA MET A 291 17.52 -6.15 -2.93
C MET A 291 16.21 -5.56 -3.43
N PHE A 292 15.96 -4.27 -3.16
CA PHE A 292 14.71 -3.60 -3.54
C PHE A 292 14.78 -2.88 -4.88
N SER A 293 15.77 -3.19 -5.72
CA SER A 293 15.85 -2.58 -7.05
C SER A 293 14.58 -2.85 -7.87
N LYS A 294 14.04 -1.79 -8.47
CA LYS A 294 12.80 -1.81 -9.27
C LYS A 294 11.54 -2.23 -8.50
N THR A 295 11.54 -2.17 -7.17
CA THR A 295 10.32 -2.34 -6.37
C THR A 295 9.89 -1.00 -5.78
N ALA A 296 8.61 -0.89 -5.41
CA ALA A 296 8.10 0.29 -4.72
C ALA A 296 8.79 0.53 -3.36
N ILE A 297 9.32 -0.52 -2.72
CA ILE A 297 9.96 -0.47 -1.40
C ILE A 297 11.19 0.44 -1.40
N LYS A 298 11.93 0.51 -2.52
CA LYS A 298 13.14 1.32 -2.62
C LYS A 298 12.92 2.78 -2.21
N ARG A 299 11.71 3.32 -2.42
CA ARG A 299 11.37 4.73 -2.15
C ARG A 299 11.46 5.12 -0.68
N ILE A 300 11.29 4.16 0.24
CA ILE A 300 11.32 4.49 1.68
C ILE A 300 12.74 4.66 2.20
N GLY A 301 13.73 4.03 1.55
CA GLY A 301 15.11 4.02 1.99
C GLY A 301 15.37 3.09 3.18
N ARG A 302 16.66 2.74 3.35
CA ARG A 302 17.13 1.74 4.32
C ARG A 302 16.70 2.04 5.76
N ASN A 303 16.82 3.28 6.22
CA ASN A 303 16.60 3.60 7.64
C ASN A 303 15.15 3.40 8.08
N ARG A 304 14.17 3.86 7.28
CA ARG A 304 12.75 3.64 7.56
C ARG A 304 12.38 2.16 7.44
N PHE A 305 13.00 1.45 6.50
CA PHE A 305 12.83 0.02 6.36
C PHE A 305 13.32 -0.73 7.61
N LEU A 306 14.56 -0.47 8.05
CA LEU A 306 15.12 -1.12 9.23
C LEU A 306 14.39 -0.73 10.52
N ARG A 307 13.88 0.49 10.65
CA ARG A 307 12.98 0.86 11.75
C ARG A 307 11.80 -0.11 11.83
N ASN A 308 11.16 -0.41 10.70
CA ASN A 308 10.03 -1.34 10.66
C ASN A 308 10.47 -2.78 10.97
N VAL A 309 11.65 -3.21 10.48
CA VAL A 309 12.22 -4.53 10.78
C VAL A 309 12.50 -4.67 12.28
N MET A 310 13.07 -3.66 12.93
CA MET A 310 13.32 -3.69 14.37
C MET A 310 12.01 -3.79 15.17
N ILE A 311 10.96 -3.08 14.74
CA ILE A 311 9.64 -3.20 15.35
C ILE A 311 9.11 -4.64 15.20
N ALA A 312 9.23 -5.24 14.01
CA ALA A 312 8.84 -6.62 13.79
C ALA A 312 9.67 -7.63 14.62
N ILE A 313 10.96 -7.37 14.83
CA ILE A 313 11.82 -8.17 15.73
C ILE A 313 11.34 -8.07 17.18
N GLY A 314 11.06 -6.87 17.68
CA GLY A 314 10.51 -6.73 19.04
C GLY A 314 9.19 -7.46 19.21
N ASN A 315 8.32 -7.40 18.18
CA ASN A 315 7.03 -8.08 18.18
C ASN A 315 7.10 -9.60 18.10
N SER A 316 8.17 -10.18 17.55
CA SER A 316 8.27 -11.64 17.44
C SER A 316 8.41 -12.31 18.81
N GLY A 317 8.96 -11.60 19.79
CA GLY A 317 9.31 -12.18 21.08
C GLY A 317 10.34 -13.32 20.98
N ASP A 318 11.04 -13.40 19.84
CA ASP A 318 12.01 -14.46 19.55
C ASP A 318 13.39 -14.08 20.12
N PRO A 319 13.86 -14.78 21.16
CA PRO A 319 15.16 -14.49 21.79
C PRO A 319 16.34 -14.62 20.82
N ASP A 320 16.22 -15.43 19.75
CA ASP A 320 17.31 -15.66 18.80
C ASP A 320 17.58 -14.42 17.94
N LEU A 321 16.61 -13.50 17.85
CA LEU A 321 16.76 -12.22 17.15
C LEU A 321 17.42 -11.12 18.00
N TRP A 322 17.78 -11.42 19.26
CA TRP A 322 18.46 -10.46 20.15
C TRP A 322 19.72 -9.88 19.50
N LYS A 323 20.56 -10.75 18.91
CA LYS A 323 21.81 -10.34 18.27
C LYS A 323 21.56 -9.42 17.07
N SER A 324 20.52 -9.71 16.29
CA SER A 324 20.11 -8.89 15.14
C SER A 324 19.71 -7.48 15.56
N ALA A 325 18.93 -7.35 16.64
CA ALA A 325 18.56 -6.04 17.18
C ALA A 325 19.74 -5.32 17.84
N ALA A 326 20.55 -6.02 18.64
CA ALA A 326 21.71 -5.45 19.33
C ALA A 326 22.75 -4.87 18.36
N ALA A 327 22.96 -5.52 17.20
CA ALA A 327 23.85 -5.03 16.15
C ALA A 327 23.43 -3.68 15.54
N ARG A 328 22.21 -3.21 15.82
CA ARG A 328 21.68 -1.92 15.33
C ARG A 328 21.73 -0.81 16.38
N LEU A 329 22.24 -1.05 17.59
CA LEU A 329 22.36 -0.03 18.64
C LEU A 329 23.36 1.07 18.30
N ASP A 330 24.37 0.78 17.48
CA ASP A 330 25.40 1.73 17.04
C ASP A 330 25.19 2.22 15.59
N ASP A 331 24.00 1.99 15.02
CA ASP A 331 23.69 2.43 13.64
C ASP A 331 23.80 3.96 13.51
N GLU A 332 24.28 4.49 12.38
CA GLU A 332 24.40 5.95 12.18
C GLU A 332 23.06 6.68 12.30
N SER A 333 21.97 5.99 11.93
CA SER A 333 20.62 6.52 11.98
C SER A 333 20.02 6.44 13.39
N GLU A 334 19.73 7.59 14.00
CA GLU A 334 19.02 7.66 15.29
C GLU A 334 17.69 6.90 15.27
N LEU A 335 16.96 6.98 14.16
CA LEU A 335 15.71 6.25 13.94
C LEU A 335 15.87 4.73 14.07
N VAL A 336 17.01 4.19 13.63
CA VAL A 336 17.29 2.75 13.68
C VAL A 336 17.73 2.36 15.09
N ARG A 337 18.60 3.15 15.72
CA ARG A 337 19.03 2.93 17.12
C ARG A 337 17.85 2.94 18.09
N GLU A 338 16.93 3.89 17.93
CA GLU A 338 15.72 4.02 18.75
C GLU A 338 14.83 2.77 18.61
N ALA A 339 14.52 2.36 17.38
CA ALA A 339 13.72 1.17 17.13
C ALA A 339 14.41 -0.12 17.63
N ALA A 340 15.74 -0.22 17.49
CA ALA A 340 16.53 -1.33 18.01
C ALA A 340 16.48 -1.40 19.55
N THR A 341 16.58 -0.25 20.21
CA THR A 341 16.44 -0.16 21.68
C THR A 341 15.08 -0.64 22.13
N TRP A 342 14.01 -0.21 21.45
CA TRP A 342 12.66 -0.69 21.71
C TRP A 342 12.52 -2.20 21.50
N ALA A 343 13.07 -2.72 20.40
CA ALA A 343 13.02 -4.15 20.09
C ALA A 343 13.66 -5.01 21.20
N LEU A 344 14.84 -4.62 21.68
CA LEU A 344 15.53 -5.31 22.76
C LEU A 344 14.73 -5.30 24.07
N ARG A 345 14.06 -4.18 24.39
CA ARG A 345 13.18 -4.11 25.57
C ARG A 345 12.02 -5.10 25.46
N GLU A 346 11.36 -5.18 24.31
CA GLU A 346 10.27 -6.13 24.10
C GLU A 346 10.76 -7.59 24.17
N LEU A 347 11.90 -7.91 23.54
CA LEU A 347 12.50 -9.25 23.64
C LEU A 347 12.84 -9.63 25.09
N ALA A 348 13.40 -8.70 25.87
CA ALA A 348 13.70 -8.93 27.30
C ALA A 348 12.42 -9.15 28.13
N ASN A 349 11.37 -8.38 27.86
CA ASN A 349 10.07 -8.54 28.51
C ASN A 349 9.45 -9.91 28.21
N THR A 350 9.52 -10.37 26.95
CA THR A 350 9.03 -11.70 26.58
C THR A 350 9.82 -12.81 27.24
N ALA A 351 11.16 -12.73 27.26
CA ALA A 351 12.01 -13.72 27.93
C ALA A 351 11.73 -13.81 29.44
N SER A 352 11.45 -12.66 30.07
CA SER A 352 11.10 -12.60 31.50
C SER A 352 9.71 -13.20 31.78
N ALA A 353 8.75 -13.02 30.86
CA ALA A 353 7.40 -13.58 30.96
C ALA A 353 7.34 -15.07 30.61
N ASN A 354 8.32 -15.59 29.87
CA ASN A 354 8.39 -17.00 29.45
C ASN A 354 9.84 -17.51 29.53
N PRO A 355 10.32 -17.95 30.71
CA PRO A 355 11.72 -18.34 30.93
C PRO A 355 12.18 -19.54 30.07
N ASP A 356 11.26 -20.36 29.56
CA ASP A 356 11.58 -21.45 28.62
C ASP A 356 11.98 -20.95 27.23
N ARG A 357 11.74 -19.66 26.93
CA ARG A 357 12.19 -18.93 25.72
C ARG A 357 13.33 -17.95 26.02
N ALA A 358 14.02 -18.06 27.15
CA ALA A 358 15.20 -17.24 27.38
C ALA A 358 16.33 -17.67 26.42
N PRO A 359 17.08 -16.74 25.80
CA PRO A 359 18.23 -17.12 24.99
C PRO A 359 19.23 -17.89 25.86
N ALA A 360 19.85 -18.94 25.32
CA ALA A 360 20.83 -19.76 26.05
C ALA A 360 22.03 -18.97 26.62
N ASP A 361 22.22 -17.73 26.17
CA ASP A 361 23.27 -16.80 26.60
C ASP A 361 22.78 -15.69 27.56
N ALA A 362 21.50 -15.69 27.99
CA ALA A 362 20.94 -14.69 28.92
C ALA A 362 21.60 -14.71 30.32
N GLY A 363 22.33 -15.78 30.64
CA GLY A 363 23.04 -15.96 31.92
C GLY A 363 24.50 -15.49 31.94
N ARG A 364 25.04 -14.92 30.85
CA ARG A 364 26.39 -14.34 30.87
C ARG A 364 26.28 -12.81 30.85
N PRO A 365 26.83 -12.09 31.86
CA PRO A 365 26.99 -10.66 31.73
C PRO A 365 27.91 -10.40 30.54
N TYR A 366 27.34 -9.96 29.42
CA TYR A 366 28.11 -9.46 28.30
C TYR A 366 28.95 -8.28 28.80
N PRO A 367 30.27 -8.23 28.52
CA PRO A 367 31.16 -7.19 29.02
C PRO A 367 30.91 -5.91 28.23
N ASN A 368 29.83 -5.21 28.57
CA ASN A 368 29.55 -3.77 28.41
C ASN A 368 28.06 -3.50 28.71
N SER A 369 27.56 -3.94 29.87
CA SER A 369 26.21 -3.61 30.36
C SER A 369 26.08 -2.15 30.85
N SER A 370 26.94 -1.25 30.40
CA SER A 370 26.91 0.19 30.75
C SER A 370 26.02 1.03 29.83
N TYR A 371 25.24 0.40 28.94
CA TYR A 371 24.35 1.10 28.00
C TYR A 371 22.91 0.57 27.97
N VAL A 372 22.41 0.09 29.11
CA VAL A 372 20.97 0.03 29.36
C VAL A 372 20.72 1.08 30.43
N PRO A 373 20.27 2.30 30.10
CA PRO A 373 19.80 3.23 31.12
C PRO A 373 18.66 2.55 31.87
N ASP A 374 18.74 2.51 33.19
CA ASP A 374 17.71 2.01 34.09
C ASP A 374 16.33 2.54 33.67
N LEU A 375 15.54 1.68 33.03
CA LEU A 375 14.16 1.95 32.60
C LEU A 375 13.23 0.87 33.13
N VAL A 376 13.33 0.66 34.43
CA VAL A 376 12.25 0.09 35.25
C VAL A 376 12.12 0.99 36.47
N GLY A 377 11.24 1.99 36.34
CA GLY A 377 10.70 2.82 37.40
C GLY A 377 9.22 2.99 37.15
#